data_AF-A0A2S0S3D0-F1
#
_entry.id   AF-A0A2S0S3D0-F1
#
_cell.length_a   1.000
_cell.length_b   1.000
_cell.length_c   1.000
_cell.angle_alpha   90.00
_cell.angle_beta   90.00
_cell.angle_gamma   90.00
#
_symmetry.space_group_name_H-M   'P 1'
#
loop_
_entity.id
_entity.type
_entity.pdbx_description
1 polymer ?
#
loop_
_entity_poly.entity_id
_entity_poly.type
_entity_poly.pdbx_seq_one_letter_code
_entity_poly.pdbx_strand_id
1 'polypeptide(L)'
;KDLKELTTAYHSKGIKVLTDHVINHCSMEHPWFKKSIKKEEPYTDFFVWADSKGVDNNGKPIPPNNWPSTWDSSGSSAWHWNEERQQFYMHSFDYTMPNLNINNTKVQDELLKISKYWFDLGIDGFRLDGTCHYGHDPYLRDNPYVDNSIERVLDKNIVNG
;
A
#
# COMPACT_ATOMS: atom_id res chain seq x y z
N LYS A 1 26.06 1.88 8.82
CA LYS A 1 27.34 2.60 9.00
C LYS A 1 27.53 3.57 7.83
N ASP A 2 27.59 3.05 6.62
CA ASP A 2 27.82 3.81 5.39
C ASP A 2 26.85 4.98 5.19
N LEU A 3 25.55 4.78 5.44
CA LEU A 3 24.57 5.86 5.37
C LEU A 3 24.91 7.04 6.30
N LYS A 4 25.38 6.78 7.52
CA LYS A 4 25.74 7.85 8.47
C LYS A 4 26.97 8.61 7.99
N GLU A 5 27.96 7.91 7.45
CA GLU A 5 29.16 8.50 6.87
C GLU A 5 28.82 9.37 5.66
N LEU A 6 27.96 8.86 4.77
CA LEU A 6 27.42 9.60 3.62
C LEU A 6 26.68 10.87 4.07
N THR A 7 25.77 10.73 5.04
CA THR A 7 24.98 11.85 5.57
C THR A 7 25.88 12.92 6.18
N THR A 8 26.88 12.52 6.97
CA THR A 8 27.87 13.43 7.56
C THR A 8 28.67 14.18 6.48
N ALA A 9 29.08 13.48 5.42
CA ALA A 9 29.81 14.08 4.31
C ALA A 9 28.97 15.13 3.56
N TYR A 10 27.67 14.89 3.37
CA TYR A 10 26.76 15.89 2.77
C TYR A 10 26.50 17.07 3.70
N HIS A 11 26.27 16.82 4.98
CA HIS A 11 26.07 17.87 5.98
C HIS A 11 27.27 18.80 6.08
N SER A 12 28.51 18.29 5.97
CA SER A 12 29.72 19.13 5.96
C SER A 12 29.79 20.13 4.79
N LYS A 13 28.96 19.93 3.76
CA LYS A 13 28.82 20.81 2.59
C LYS A 13 27.54 21.66 2.64
N GLY A 14 26.81 21.64 3.76
CA GLY A 14 25.52 22.31 3.89
C GLY A 14 24.38 21.67 3.10
N ILE A 15 24.55 20.43 2.62
CA ILE A 15 23.54 19.71 1.83
C ILE A 15 22.66 18.90 2.77
N LYS A 16 21.33 19.03 2.60
CA LYS A 16 20.33 18.26 3.32
C LYS A 16 20.06 16.92 2.63
N VAL A 17 19.83 15.88 3.42
CA VAL A 17 19.60 14.52 2.91
C VAL A 17 18.17 14.11 3.21
N LEU A 18 17.40 13.86 2.14
CA LEU A 18 16.05 13.30 2.23
C LEU A 18 16.08 11.84 1.77
N THR A 19 15.23 11.01 2.36
CA THR A 19 15.03 9.62 1.90
C THR A 19 13.59 9.41 1.44
N ASP A 20 13.37 8.39 0.63
CA ASP A 20 12.01 7.96 0.30
C ASP A 20 11.38 7.25 1.51
N HIS A 21 10.12 7.53 1.79
CA HIS A 21 9.37 6.95 2.88
C HIS A 21 8.09 6.32 2.33
N VAL A 22 8.18 5.02 2.13
CA VAL A 22 7.11 4.18 1.58
C VAL A 22 6.36 3.55 2.75
N ILE A 23 5.18 4.07 3.06
CA ILE A 23 4.40 3.65 4.24
C ILE A 23 3.01 3.11 3.93
N ASN A 24 2.60 3.12 2.65
CA ASN A 24 1.29 2.59 2.27
C ASN A 24 1.27 1.06 2.16
N HIS A 25 2.42 0.44 1.93
CA HIS A 25 2.60 -1.00 1.83
C HIS A 25 4.01 -1.39 2.30
N CYS A 26 4.21 -2.69 2.52
CA CYS A 26 5.54 -3.29 2.62
C CYS A 26 5.57 -4.60 1.81
N SER A 27 6.73 -5.24 1.72
CA SER A 27 6.83 -6.56 1.06
C SER A 27 6.00 -7.62 1.81
N MET A 28 5.42 -8.57 1.07
CA MET A 28 4.81 -9.78 1.63
C MET A 28 5.83 -10.68 2.37
N GLU A 29 7.13 -10.46 2.16
CA GLU A 29 8.21 -11.11 2.92
C GLU A 29 8.49 -10.41 4.26
N HIS A 30 7.89 -9.25 4.51
CA HIS A 30 8.08 -8.54 5.77
C HIS A 30 7.52 -9.36 6.95
N PRO A 31 8.23 -9.43 8.09
CA PRO A 31 7.78 -10.19 9.25
C PRO A 31 6.38 -9.82 9.73
N TRP A 32 5.99 -8.54 9.62
CA TRP A 32 4.63 -8.11 9.95
C TRP A 32 3.58 -8.84 9.11
N PHE A 33 3.79 -8.99 7.80
CA PHE A 33 2.80 -9.65 6.94
C PHE A 33 2.72 -11.15 7.23
N LYS A 34 3.87 -11.82 7.39
CA LYS A 34 3.91 -13.25 7.75
C LYS A 34 3.21 -13.55 9.08
N LYS A 35 3.40 -12.68 10.08
CA LYS A 35 2.71 -12.76 11.38
C LYS A 35 1.22 -12.40 11.25
N SER A 36 0.92 -11.41 10.42
CA SER A 36 -0.45 -11.01 10.13
C SER A 36 -1.21 -12.19 9.54
N ILE A 37 -0.73 -12.88 8.50
CA ILE A 37 -1.34 -14.09 7.91
C ILE A 37 -1.82 -15.07 9.00
N LYS A 38 -0.97 -15.33 10.00
CA LYS A 38 -1.20 -16.26 11.11
C LYS A 38 -2.09 -15.73 12.24
N LYS A 39 -2.60 -14.50 12.12
CA LYS A 39 -3.37 -13.80 13.17
C LYS A 39 -2.59 -13.70 14.49
N GLU A 40 -1.28 -13.47 14.41
CA GLU A 40 -0.43 -13.25 15.59
C GLU A 40 -0.57 -11.80 16.07
N GLU A 41 -0.99 -11.60 17.32
CA GLU A 41 -1.04 -10.27 17.93
C GLU A 41 0.36 -9.67 18.14
N PRO A 42 0.54 -8.34 17.94
CA PRO A 42 -0.46 -7.34 17.57
C PRO A 42 -0.68 -7.18 16.06
N TYR A 43 -0.14 -8.07 15.23
CA TYR A 43 -0.03 -7.91 13.77
C TYR A 43 -1.27 -8.35 12.99
N THR A 44 -2.26 -8.96 13.64
CA THR A 44 -3.49 -9.48 13.03
C THR A 44 -4.13 -8.48 12.07
N ASP A 45 -4.19 -7.21 12.47
CA ASP A 45 -4.86 -6.11 11.74
C ASP A 45 -3.86 -5.06 11.21
N PHE A 46 -2.58 -5.43 11.05
CA PHE A 46 -1.57 -4.53 10.48
C PHE A 46 -1.77 -4.27 8.98
N PHE A 47 -2.52 -5.15 8.30
CA PHE A 47 -2.82 -5.07 6.88
C PHE A 47 -4.34 -5.04 6.68
N VAL A 48 -4.77 -4.58 5.51
CA VAL A 48 -6.19 -4.54 5.16
C VAL A 48 -6.62 -5.94 4.72
N TRP A 49 -7.33 -6.65 5.61
CA TRP A 49 -7.91 -7.96 5.36
C TRP A 49 -9.42 -7.87 5.21
N ALA A 50 -9.98 -8.70 4.35
CA ALA A 50 -11.42 -8.81 4.16
C ALA A 50 -11.83 -10.26 3.86
N ASP A 51 -13.00 -10.65 4.34
CA ASP A 51 -13.61 -11.91 3.98
C ASP A 51 -14.08 -11.88 2.52
N SER A 52 -14.17 -13.07 1.93
CA SER A 52 -14.79 -13.24 0.61
C SER A 52 -16.29 -12.93 0.69
N LYS A 53 -16.87 -12.26 -0.32
CA LYS A 53 -18.33 -12.04 -0.40
C LYS A 53 -19.12 -13.24 -0.92
N GLY A 54 -18.42 -14.34 -1.21
CA GLY A 54 -19.00 -15.59 -1.71
C GLY A 54 -17.98 -16.38 -2.52
N VAL A 55 -18.46 -17.33 -3.30
CA VAL A 55 -17.65 -18.04 -4.31
C VAL A 55 -18.32 -17.91 -5.66
N ASP A 56 -17.53 -17.83 -6.72
CA ASP A 56 -18.04 -17.86 -8.08
C ASP A 56 -18.49 -19.27 -8.48
N ASN A 57 -19.01 -19.41 -9.71
CA ASN A 57 -19.48 -20.70 -10.23
C ASN A 57 -18.38 -21.77 -10.36
N ASN A 58 -17.11 -21.38 -10.32
CA ASN A 58 -15.97 -22.27 -10.36
C ASN A 58 -15.42 -22.58 -8.94
N GLY A 59 -16.09 -22.09 -7.89
CA GLY A 59 -15.68 -22.25 -6.50
C GLY A 59 -14.57 -21.30 -6.06
N LYS A 60 -14.21 -20.29 -6.85
CA LYS A 60 -13.17 -19.32 -6.49
C LYS A 60 -13.73 -18.23 -5.58
N PRO A 61 -13.02 -17.82 -4.51
CA PRO A 61 -13.42 -16.69 -3.67
C PRO A 61 -13.64 -15.41 -4.48
N ILE A 62 -14.70 -14.67 -4.16
CA ILE A 62 -15.04 -13.39 -4.78
C ILE A 62 -14.51 -12.24 -3.91
N PRO A 63 -13.69 -11.32 -4.46
CA PRO A 63 -13.21 -10.13 -3.74
C PRO A 63 -14.32 -9.32 -3.07
N PRO A 64 -14.03 -8.60 -1.97
CA PRO A 64 -15.04 -7.84 -1.22
C PRO A 64 -15.66 -6.71 -2.05
N ASN A 65 -14.90 -6.11 -2.97
CA ASN A 65 -15.37 -5.04 -3.85
C ASN A 65 -14.65 -5.05 -5.23
N ASN A 66 -15.03 -4.11 -6.09
CA ASN A 66 -14.54 -3.95 -7.46
C ASN A 66 -13.32 -3.01 -7.60
N TRP A 67 -12.55 -2.77 -6.54
CA TRP A 67 -11.41 -1.85 -6.60
C TRP A 67 -10.29 -2.38 -7.51
N PRO A 68 -9.76 -1.56 -8.44
CA PRO A 68 -8.66 -1.96 -9.31
C PRO A 68 -7.29 -1.70 -8.65
N SER A 69 -6.30 -2.53 -8.98
CA SER A 69 -4.89 -2.23 -8.76
C SER A 69 -4.43 -1.09 -9.69
N THR A 70 -3.47 -0.30 -9.23
CA THR A 70 -3.00 0.91 -9.90
C THR A 70 -1.99 0.64 -11.02
N TRP A 71 -1.19 -0.42 -10.90
CA TRP A 71 -0.12 -0.71 -11.88
C TRP A 71 -0.58 -1.59 -13.03
N ASP A 72 -1.73 -2.23 -12.90
CA ASP A 72 -2.28 -3.05 -13.95
C ASP A 72 -3.29 -2.26 -14.78
N SER A 73 -2.86 -1.82 -15.96
CA SER A 73 -3.72 -1.13 -16.92
C SER A 73 -4.85 -2.02 -17.47
N SER A 74 -4.82 -3.34 -17.23
CA SER A 74 -5.93 -4.24 -17.53
C SER A 74 -7.03 -4.25 -16.46
N GLY A 75 -6.82 -3.57 -15.33
CA GLY A 75 -7.81 -3.43 -14.27
C GLY A 75 -7.94 -4.66 -13.37
N SER A 76 -6.84 -5.35 -13.07
CA SER A 76 -6.89 -6.44 -12.08
C SER A 76 -7.38 -5.96 -10.72
N SER A 77 -7.97 -6.89 -9.97
CA SER A 77 -8.42 -6.68 -8.60
C SER A 77 -7.29 -6.15 -7.71
N ALA A 78 -7.59 -5.17 -6.86
CA ALA A 78 -6.73 -4.73 -5.76
C ALA A 78 -6.72 -5.73 -4.58
N TRP A 79 -7.33 -6.90 -4.75
CA TRP A 79 -7.46 -7.93 -3.73
C TRP A 79 -6.85 -9.24 -4.19
N HIS A 80 -6.01 -9.81 -3.33
CA HIS A 80 -5.40 -11.11 -3.54
C HIS A 80 -5.80 -12.07 -2.42
N TRP A 81 -6.18 -13.29 -2.79
CA TRP A 81 -6.61 -14.32 -1.83
C TRP A 81 -5.39 -14.95 -1.16
N ASN A 82 -5.40 -15.05 0.16
CA ASN A 82 -4.37 -15.77 0.91
C ASN A 82 -4.90 -17.12 1.37
N GLU A 83 -4.32 -18.21 0.87
CA GLU A 83 -4.77 -19.58 1.16
C GLU A 83 -4.59 -20.01 2.61
N GLU A 84 -3.60 -19.47 3.34
CA GLU A 84 -3.40 -19.85 4.75
C GLU A 84 -4.42 -19.15 5.65
N ARG A 85 -4.64 -17.85 5.43
CA ARG A 85 -5.57 -17.04 6.23
C ARG A 85 -7.03 -17.22 5.82
N GLN A 86 -7.28 -17.69 4.60
CA GLN A 86 -8.61 -17.79 3.97
C GLN A 86 -9.34 -16.44 3.94
N GLN A 87 -8.59 -15.38 3.61
CA GLN A 87 -9.10 -14.02 3.46
C GLN A 87 -8.38 -13.31 2.31
N PHE A 88 -9.01 -12.29 1.76
CA PHE A 88 -8.36 -11.36 0.84
C PHE A 88 -7.52 -10.33 1.59
N TYR A 89 -6.35 -9.98 1.07
CA TYR A 89 -5.65 -8.75 1.46
C TYR A 89 -5.64 -7.74 0.33
N MET A 90 -5.66 -6.46 0.70
CA MET A 90 -5.58 -5.36 -0.26
C MET A 90 -4.14 -5.12 -0.72
N HIS A 91 -3.97 -4.84 -2.02
CA HIS A 91 -2.75 -4.31 -2.63
C HIS A 91 -3.12 -3.24 -3.68
N SER A 92 -2.63 -2.02 -3.50
CA SER A 92 -2.84 -0.92 -4.46
C SER A 92 -1.96 -1.06 -5.70
N PHE A 93 -0.89 -1.85 -5.59
CA PHE A 93 0.15 -2.03 -6.60
C PHE A 93 0.26 -3.53 -6.92
N ASP A 94 1.47 -4.10 -6.87
CA ASP A 94 1.67 -5.54 -7.04
C ASP A 94 1.15 -6.37 -5.84
N TYR A 95 0.72 -7.60 -6.07
CA TYR A 95 0.21 -8.48 -5.00
C TYR A 95 1.28 -8.82 -3.94
N THR A 96 2.57 -8.69 -4.27
CA THR A 96 3.68 -8.84 -3.31
C THR A 96 3.87 -7.62 -2.40
N MET A 97 3.06 -6.57 -2.57
CA MET A 97 3.11 -5.29 -1.86
C MET A 97 1.80 -5.04 -1.08
N PRO A 98 1.47 -5.88 -0.08
CA PRO A 98 0.24 -5.73 0.71
C PRO A 98 0.17 -4.37 1.42
N ASN A 99 -1.00 -3.73 1.36
CA ASN A 99 -1.21 -2.44 2.01
C ASN A 99 -1.26 -2.56 3.54
N LEU A 100 -0.54 -1.66 4.20
CA LEU A 100 -0.69 -1.45 5.63
C LEU A 100 -2.05 -0.84 5.93
N ASN A 101 -2.65 -1.25 7.03
CA ASN A 101 -3.89 -0.67 7.52
C ASN A 101 -3.59 0.61 8.32
N ILE A 102 -3.49 1.74 7.62
CA ILE A 102 -3.19 3.04 8.28
C ILE A 102 -4.33 3.51 9.19
N ASN A 103 -5.55 2.98 9.07
CA ASN A 103 -6.63 3.26 10.02
C ASN A 103 -6.37 2.64 11.40
N ASN A 104 -5.44 1.69 11.52
CA ASN A 104 -5.03 1.08 12.77
C ASN A 104 -3.98 1.95 13.48
N THR A 105 -4.30 2.45 14.68
CA THR A 105 -3.38 3.31 15.45
C THR A 105 -2.07 2.61 15.81
N LYS A 106 -2.07 1.28 16.00
CA LYS A 106 -0.82 0.52 16.24
C LYS A 106 0.12 0.57 15.04
N VAL A 107 -0.43 0.58 13.82
CA VAL A 107 0.36 0.74 12.59
C VAL A 107 0.92 2.15 12.51
N GLN A 108 0.10 3.17 12.80
CA GLN A 108 0.56 4.56 12.84
C GLN A 108 1.71 4.75 13.85
N ASP A 109 1.60 4.16 15.04
CA ASP A 109 2.64 4.20 16.07
C ASP A 109 3.96 3.57 15.59
N GLU A 110 3.91 2.40 14.93
CA GLU A 110 5.10 1.76 14.37
C GLU A 110 5.72 2.59 13.23
N LEU A 111 4.91 3.18 12.35
CA LEU A 111 5.40 4.05 11.28
C LEU A 111 6.09 5.30 11.84
N LEU A 112 5.54 5.90 12.89
CA LEU A 112 6.17 7.04 13.58
C LEU A 112 7.49 6.64 14.25
N LYS A 113 7.59 5.44 14.83
CA LYS A 113 8.86 4.91 15.37
C LYS A 113 9.90 4.74 14.26
N ILE A 114 9.50 4.24 13.09
CA ILE A 114 10.38 4.12 11.92
C ILE A 114 10.85 5.51 11.46
N SER A 115 9.95 6.48 11.33
CA SER A 115 10.32 7.86 11.00
C SER A 115 11.32 8.43 12.00
N LYS A 116 11.07 8.25 13.30
CA LYS A 116 11.98 8.68 14.36
C LYS A 116 13.35 8.01 14.24
N TYR A 117 13.41 6.72 13.96
CA TYR A 117 14.67 6.00 13.75
C TYR A 117 15.52 6.66 12.65
N TRP A 118 14.92 7.01 11.51
CA TRP A 118 15.63 7.69 10.42
C TRP A 118 16.08 9.11 10.80
N PHE A 119 15.27 9.88 11.53
CA PHE A 119 15.70 11.17 12.07
C PHE A 119 16.88 11.03 13.04
N ASP A 120 16.86 10.02 13.91
CA ASP A 120 17.96 9.72 14.83
C ASP A 120 19.24 9.26 14.09
N LEU A 121 19.13 8.83 12.82
CA LEU A 121 20.27 8.56 11.93
C LEU A 121 20.82 9.80 11.21
N GLY A 122 20.15 10.96 11.32
CA GLY A 122 20.55 12.23 10.72
C GLY A 122 19.87 12.56 9.38
N ILE A 123 18.86 11.80 8.96
CA ILE A 123 18.04 12.17 7.79
C ILE A 123 17.26 13.45 8.09
N ASP A 124 17.21 14.38 7.15
CA ASP A 124 16.61 15.71 7.35
C ASP A 124 15.11 15.75 7.01
N GLY A 125 14.58 14.73 6.34
CA GLY A 125 13.17 14.63 5.97
C GLY A 125 12.88 13.53 4.96
N PHE A 126 11.62 13.47 4.52
CA PHE A 126 11.14 12.40 3.65
C PHE A 126 10.45 12.93 2.39
N ARG A 127 10.65 12.21 1.29
CA ARG A 127 9.68 12.16 0.19
C ARG A 127 8.67 11.06 0.52
N LEU A 128 7.37 11.38 0.48
CA LEU A 128 6.31 10.43 0.79
C LEU A 128 5.84 9.74 -0.49
N ASP A 129 6.02 8.42 -0.58
CA ASP A 129 5.57 7.63 -1.72
C ASP A 129 4.10 7.25 -1.60
N GLY A 130 3.37 7.21 -2.73
CA GLY A 130 2.03 6.60 -2.77
C GLY A 130 0.98 7.25 -1.87
N THR A 131 1.08 8.54 -1.55
CA THR A 131 0.24 9.25 -0.57
C THR A 131 -1.28 9.11 -0.81
N CYS A 132 -1.72 9.06 -2.07
CA CYS A 132 -3.13 8.84 -2.42
C CYS A 132 -3.65 7.43 -2.09
N HIS A 133 -2.78 6.49 -1.70
CA HIS A 133 -3.11 5.10 -1.38
C HIS A 133 -2.94 4.75 0.11
N TYR A 134 -2.82 5.77 0.98
CA TYR A 134 -2.62 5.55 2.42
C TYR A 134 -3.89 5.02 3.10
N GLY A 135 -5.02 5.61 2.75
CA GLY A 135 -6.32 5.24 3.28
C GLY A 135 -7.06 4.27 2.37
N HIS A 136 -8.09 3.66 2.94
CA HIS A 136 -9.14 2.96 2.20
C HIS A 136 -10.48 3.29 2.85
N ASP A 137 -11.58 3.13 2.10
CA ASP A 137 -12.92 3.23 2.67
C ASP A 137 -13.12 2.13 3.73
N PRO A 138 -13.35 2.46 5.02
CA PRO A 138 -13.49 1.44 6.06
C PRO A 138 -14.70 0.52 5.87
N TYR A 139 -15.65 0.92 5.03
CA TYR A 139 -16.82 0.10 4.67
C TYR A 139 -16.62 -0.74 3.40
N LEU A 140 -15.45 -0.63 2.76
CA LEU A 140 -15.07 -1.37 1.56
C LEU A 140 -16.11 -1.28 0.43
N ARG A 141 -16.80 -0.15 0.26
CA ARG A 141 -17.85 -0.01 -0.76
C ARG A 141 -17.27 -0.09 -2.16
N ASP A 142 -18.05 -0.65 -3.09
CA ASP A 142 -17.70 -0.66 -4.51
C ASP A 142 -17.49 0.76 -5.05
N ASN A 143 -16.51 0.91 -5.94
CA ASN A 143 -16.42 2.07 -6.81
C ASN A 143 -17.69 2.17 -7.67
N PRO A 144 -18.14 3.41 -7.99
CA PRO A 144 -19.25 3.59 -8.90
C PRO A 144 -18.92 2.97 -10.26
N TYR A 145 -19.93 2.35 -10.88
CA TYR A 145 -19.80 1.89 -12.26
C TYR A 145 -19.49 3.08 -13.18
N VAL A 146 -18.39 3.00 -13.89
CA VAL A 146 -18.09 3.94 -14.97
C VAL A 146 -18.68 3.36 -16.23
N ASP A 147 -19.68 4.06 -16.80
CA ASP A 147 -20.20 3.69 -18.11
C ASP A 147 -19.13 3.95 -19.18
N ASN A 148 -18.58 2.87 -19.74
CA ASN A 148 -17.56 2.93 -20.79
C ASN A 148 -18.10 3.48 -22.13
N SER A 149 -19.40 3.76 -22.24
CA SER A 149 -19.97 4.51 -23.38
C SER A 149 -19.50 5.98 -23.41
N ILE A 150 -18.98 6.48 -22.29
CA ILE A 150 -18.44 7.83 -22.15
C ILE A 150 -16.91 7.74 -22.24
N GLU A 151 -16.40 7.48 -23.45
CA GLU A 151 -14.97 7.65 -23.74
C GLU A 151 -14.52 9.06 -23.34
N ARG A 152 -13.36 9.16 -22.67
CA ARG A 152 -12.70 10.40 -22.27
C ARG A 152 -12.60 11.36 -23.47
N VAL A 153 -13.48 12.36 -23.51
CA VAL A 153 -13.44 13.50 -24.46
C VAL A 153 -12.12 14.30 -24.34
N LEU A 154 -11.31 14.05 -23.32
CA LEU A 154 -10.09 14.81 -23.02
C LEU A 154 -8.81 14.28 -23.70
N ASP A 155 -8.75 13.02 -24.15
CA ASP A 155 -7.51 12.47 -24.74
C ASP A 155 -7.38 12.70 -26.26
N LYS A 156 -8.44 13.11 -26.96
CA LYS A 156 -8.41 13.30 -28.43
C LYS A 156 -7.95 14.69 -28.90
N ASN A 157 -7.77 15.66 -27.98
CA ASN A 157 -7.43 17.05 -28.34
C ASN A 157 -5.97 17.47 -28.07
N ILE A 158 -5.10 16.58 -27.55
CA ILE A 158 -3.70 16.93 -27.24
C ILE A 158 -2.70 16.33 -28.26
N VAL A 159 -3.10 15.39 -29.10
CA VAL A 159 -2.17 14.72 -30.05
C VAL A 159 -2.19 15.34 -31.46
N ASN A 160 -2.97 16.40 -31.71
CA ASN A 160 -2.97 17.10 -33.00
C ASN A 160 -2.83 18.62 -32.83
N GLY A 161 -1.68 19.06 -32.30
CA GLY A 161 -1.26 20.46 -32.25
C GLY A 161 0.23 20.58 -32.53
#